data_AF-A0A8X6IB25-F1
#
_entry.id   AF-A0A8X6IB25-F1
#
_cell.length_a   1.000
_cell.length_b   1.000
_cell.length_c   1.000
_cell.angle_alpha   90.00
_cell.angle_beta   90.00
_cell.angle_gamma   90.00
#
_symmetry.space_group_name_H-M   'P 1'
#
loop_
_entity.id
_entity.type
_entity.pdbx_description
1 polymer ?
#
loop_
_entity_poly.entity_id
_entity_poly.type
_entity_poly.pdbx_seq_one_letter_code
_entity_poly.pdbx_strand_id
1 'polypeptide(L)'
;MLGFYVVLFSLLGTSLALDLTGCNGRPKVINALLQLRGDIYSPGYEENVIYPNDLYCQYTIQAPFGFRFRIKFVDLDIEPFDLCMRDALEIYEGNNPQSPVHGIFCGNMTYPDVITLGNAVHIVFRSDFMLGKKGFHLQYHASVSQNLCKIGEKACRNRKCFSTAQACDGNDDCGDGTDEENCGLPLVSTTCGIRPKKSLLDEGNDRVVGGKEATPGSWPWQADLQLFFYHPNGHMCGGTLINAQWVVSAAHCFMQNPTALEWRLHLGNHHKFANDADEQVRFVERIVIYPDVTDEKLLEFELQDLTHDIALMKLNAPVKFTDAVRPACLPKQGFQLKPGTRCMASGWGMTRGSGSFDVLKEVEFWIETPETCEGEYGPINNKTMICVSNRNGYQDVCHGDSGGPLVCEFDGKWQVLGATSHGTAGNFEGGLCALKGSYTVYANVADKIEWIEKIIDQYS
;
A
#
# COMPACT_ATOMS: atom_id res chain seq x y z
N MET A 1 17.46 13.54 78.94
CA MET A 1 18.19 14.44 78.01
C MET A 1 18.06 13.85 76.62
N LEU A 2 17.42 14.60 75.71
CA LEU A 2 17.16 14.22 74.33
C LEU A 2 18.47 14.11 73.53
N GLY A 3 18.60 13.05 72.73
CA GLY A 3 19.58 12.96 71.64
C GLY A 3 18.83 12.72 70.33
N PHE A 4 18.63 13.78 69.55
CA PHE A 4 18.00 13.73 68.23
C PHE A 4 18.92 13.01 67.24
N TYR A 5 18.43 11.92 66.64
CA TYR A 5 18.98 11.37 65.40
C TYR A 5 18.60 12.30 64.24
N VAL A 6 19.59 12.92 63.62
CA VAL A 6 19.44 13.62 62.34
C VAL A 6 19.36 12.54 61.25
N VAL A 7 18.17 12.30 60.72
CA VAL A 7 18.01 11.55 59.47
C VAL A 7 18.33 12.50 58.33
N LEU A 8 19.48 12.30 57.68
CA LEU A 8 19.80 12.90 56.40
C LEU A 8 18.77 12.39 55.37
N PHE A 9 17.85 13.24 54.93
CA PHE A 9 17.11 13.00 53.70
C PHE A 9 18.05 13.26 52.52
N SER A 10 18.45 12.20 51.81
CA SER A 10 19.13 12.32 50.53
C SER A 10 18.17 12.88 49.48
N LEU A 11 18.34 14.15 49.15
CA LEU A 11 17.79 14.79 47.95
C LEU A 11 18.55 14.29 46.71
N LEU A 12 18.18 13.13 46.20
CA LEU A 12 18.53 12.70 44.83
C LEU A 12 17.32 11.99 44.23
N GLY A 13 16.42 12.79 43.68
CA GLY A 13 15.27 12.36 42.91
C GLY A 13 14.90 13.47 41.94
N THR A 14 15.77 13.75 40.97
CA THR A 14 15.34 14.46 39.77
C THR A 14 14.43 13.50 39.02
N SER A 15 13.12 13.64 39.23
CA SER A 15 12.14 13.14 38.25
C SER A 15 12.51 13.80 36.92
N LEU A 16 12.99 13.00 35.96
CA LEU A 16 13.05 13.41 34.56
C LEU A 16 11.60 13.59 34.12
N ALA A 17 11.08 14.81 34.29
CA ALA A 17 9.78 15.18 33.75
C ALA A 17 9.94 15.27 32.23
N LEU A 18 9.30 14.33 31.53
CA LEU A 18 9.26 14.29 30.06
C LEU A 18 8.68 15.60 29.50
N ASP A 19 9.29 16.12 28.44
CA ASP A 19 8.69 17.25 27.69
C ASP A 19 7.45 16.77 26.93
N LEU A 20 6.28 17.14 27.44
CA LEU A 20 4.98 16.90 26.81
C LEU A 20 4.45 18.14 26.08
N THR A 21 5.31 19.11 25.76
CA THR A 21 4.88 20.34 25.08
C THR A 21 4.28 20.03 23.71
N GLY A 22 3.01 20.40 23.52
CA GLY A 22 2.26 20.10 22.30
C GLY A 22 1.38 18.86 22.43
N CYS A 23 1.61 18.03 23.45
CA CYS A 23 0.76 16.93 23.88
C CYS A 23 -0.18 17.43 25.00
N ASN A 24 -1.34 16.80 25.21
CA ASN A 24 -2.40 17.24 26.15
C ASN A 24 -3.32 18.36 25.61
N GLY A 25 -3.70 18.28 24.33
CA GLY A 25 -4.84 19.05 23.79
C GLY A 25 -4.58 20.52 23.46
N ARG A 26 -3.34 21.03 23.64
CA ARG A 26 -2.93 22.35 23.13
C ARG A 26 -1.80 22.21 22.11
N PRO A 27 -2.02 22.58 20.84
CA PRO A 27 -0.97 22.54 19.83
C PRO A 27 0.23 23.45 20.19
N LYS A 28 1.44 22.95 19.97
CA LYS A 28 2.67 23.74 20.03
C LYS A 28 2.78 24.57 18.74
N VAL A 29 2.61 25.88 18.85
CA VAL A 29 2.71 26.80 17.70
C VAL A 29 4.13 27.36 17.62
N ILE A 30 4.79 27.14 16.49
CA ILE A 30 6.14 27.60 16.18
C ILE A 30 6.04 28.70 15.10
N ASN A 31 6.46 29.91 15.46
CA ASN A 31 6.49 31.03 14.52
C ASN A 31 7.84 31.10 13.80
N ALA A 32 7.88 30.63 12.55
CA ALA A 32 9.08 30.61 11.72
C ALA A 32 9.51 32.00 11.21
N LEU A 33 8.89 33.10 11.67
CA LEU A 33 9.46 34.44 11.58
C LEU A 33 10.65 34.65 12.52
N LEU A 34 10.61 34.02 13.70
CA LEU A 34 11.60 34.21 14.76
C LEU A 34 12.74 33.19 14.64
N GLN A 35 12.42 32.01 14.10
CA GLN A 35 13.34 30.90 13.98
C GLN A 35 13.07 30.14 12.68
N LEU A 36 13.91 30.35 11.67
CA LEU A 36 13.77 29.73 10.35
C LEU A 36 14.13 28.23 10.33
N ARG A 37 14.79 27.74 11.38
CA ARG A 37 15.22 26.34 11.52
C ARG A 37 15.04 25.86 12.95
N GLY A 38 14.59 24.63 13.12
CA GLY A 38 14.57 24.01 14.43
C GLY A 38 14.24 22.53 14.37
N ASP A 39 14.22 21.94 15.54
CA ASP A 39 14.06 20.51 15.76
C ASP A 39 12.73 20.25 16.47
N ILE A 40 12.12 19.12 16.13
CA ILE A 40 10.89 18.62 16.75
C ILE A 40 11.13 17.16 17.12
N TYR A 41 10.90 16.86 18.39
CA TYR A 41 11.11 15.54 18.97
C TYR A 41 9.77 14.97 19.45
N SER A 42 9.61 13.65 19.39
CA SER A 42 8.59 12.98 20.19
C SER A 42 8.95 13.05 21.67
N PRO A 43 7.97 13.04 22.59
CA PRO A 43 8.25 12.92 24.02
C PRO A 43 9.12 11.69 24.34
N GLY A 44 10.16 11.86 25.16
CA GLY A 44 11.08 10.79 25.55
C GLY A 44 12.31 10.62 24.66
N TYR A 45 12.30 11.18 23.45
CA TYR A 45 13.37 10.98 22.47
C TYR A 45 14.72 11.53 22.98
N GLU A 46 14.75 12.76 23.50
CA GLU A 46 16.00 13.39 24.00
C GLU A 46 16.52 12.72 25.27
N GLU A 47 15.61 12.16 26.09
CA GLU A 47 15.95 11.38 27.29
C GLU A 47 16.37 9.94 26.97
N ASN A 48 16.33 9.54 25.69
CA ASN A 48 16.59 8.18 25.22
C ASN A 48 15.66 7.14 25.89
N VAL A 49 14.39 7.51 26.05
CA VAL A 49 13.30 6.67 26.55
C VAL A 49 12.26 6.54 25.42
N ILE A 50 11.54 5.42 25.40
CA ILE A 50 10.44 5.24 24.44
C ILE A 50 9.33 6.26 24.66
N TYR A 51 8.61 6.63 23.61
CA TYR A 51 7.47 7.54 23.77
C TYR A 51 6.35 6.90 24.62
N PRO A 52 5.68 7.68 25.49
CA PRO A 52 4.50 7.24 26.23
C PRO A 52 3.35 6.75 25.33
N ASN A 53 2.49 5.91 25.91
CA ASN A 53 1.23 5.49 25.28
C ASN A 53 0.17 6.62 25.33
N ASP A 54 -0.90 6.46 24.54
CA ASP A 54 -2.07 7.36 24.48
C ASP A 54 -1.73 8.84 24.22
N LEU A 55 -0.65 9.09 23.47
CA LEU A 55 -0.26 10.43 23.10
C LEU A 55 -1.13 10.98 21.98
N TYR A 56 -1.39 12.28 22.08
CA TYR A 56 -1.89 13.09 20.98
C TYR A 56 -1.19 14.45 21.01
N CYS A 57 -0.14 14.56 20.21
CA CYS A 57 0.73 15.73 20.13
C CYS A 57 0.51 16.47 18.82
N GLN A 58 0.41 17.80 18.88
CA GLN A 58 0.19 18.64 17.72
C GLN A 58 1.23 19.76 17.65
N TYR A 59 1.79 19.97 16.46
CA TYR A 59 2.77 21.02 16.18
C TYR A 59 2.32 21.80 14.94
N THR A 60 2.19 23.12 15.05
CA THR A 60 1.89 23.99 13.91
C THR A 60 3.06 24.93 13.67
N ILE A 61 3.66 24.87 12.48
CA ILE A 61 4.76 25.75 12.09
C ILE A 61 4.26 26.68 10.99
N GLN A 62 4.42 27.99 11.18
CA GLN A 62 3.95 28.98 10.21
C GLN A 62 5.05 29.97 9.85
N ALA A 63 5.24 30.19 8.55
CA ALA A 63 6.18 31.15 7.97
C ALA A 63 5.42 32.26 7.22
N PRO A 64 6.10 33.36 6.84
CA PRO A 64 5.52 34.39 5.98
C PRO A 64 5.10 33.84 4.62
N PHE A 65 4.20 34.56 3.95
CA PHE A 65 3.80 34.23 2.58
C PHE A 65 5.03 34.18 1.65
N GLY A 66 5.04 33.19 0.73
CA GLY A 66 6.15 32.93 -0.19
C GLY A 66 7.25 32.03 0.37
N PHE A 67 7.23 31.68 1.67
CA PHE A 67 8.11 30.65 2.22
C PHE A 67 7.51 29.25 2.02
N ARG A 68 8.39 28.27 1.97
CA ARG A 68 8.09 26.83 2.05
C ARG A 68 8.92 26.18 3.14
N PHE A 69 8.43 25.09 3.69
CA PHE A 69 9.14 24.27 4.66
C PHE A 69 9.77 23.05 3.99
N ARG A 70 10.99 22.73 4.40
CA ARG A 70 11.59 21.41 4.24
C ARG A 70 11.58 20.75 5.62
N ILE A 71 10.94 19.59 5.73
CA ILE A 71 10.89 18.74 6.93
C ILE A 71 11.76 17.52 6.64
N LYS A 72 12.89 17.45 7.34
CA LYS A 72 13.85 16.36 7.24
C LYS A 72 13.60 15.36 8.35
N PHE A 73 13.54 14.08 8.00
CA PHE A 73 13.55 12.97 8.93
C PHE A 73 15.00 12.71 9.33
N VAL A 74 15.37 13.07 10.56
CA VAL A 74 16.70 12.73 11.10
C VAL A 74 16.67 11.31 11.66
N ASP A 75 15.59 10.96 12.34
CA ASP A 75 15.34 9.63 12.89
C ASP A 75 13.84 9.39 13.02
N LEU A 76 13.42 8.14 12.79
CA LEU A 76 12.04 7.70 12.95
C LEU A 76 12.05 6.23 13.34
N ASP A 77 11.44 5.92 14.47
CA ASP A 77 11.17 4.56 14.94
C ASP A 77 9.86 4.61 15.73
N ILE A 78 8.76 4.40 15.00
CA ILE A 78 7.38 4.38 15.49
C ILE A 78 6.82 2.98 15.27
N GLU A 79 5.95 2.47 16.12
CA GLU A 79 5.36 1.13 15.96
C GLU A 79 4.73 0.98 14.56
N PRO A 80 5.20 0.03 13.71
CA PRO A 80 4.62 -0.17 12.39
C PRO A 80 3.32 -0.97 12.49
N PHE A 81 2.31 -0.54 11.74
CA PHE A 81 1.08 -1.30 11.49
C PHE A 81 0.53 -0.95 10.10
N ASP A 82 -0.36 -1.78 9.54
CA ASP A 82 -1.03 -1.47 8.28
C ASP A 82 -1.69 -0.08 8.35
N LEU A 83 -1.42 0.76 7.34
CA LEU A 83 -1.88 2.15 7.24
C LEU A 83 -1.55 3.01 8.48
N CYS A 84 -0.55 2.63 9.28
CA CYS A 84 -0.22 3.28 10.56
C CYS A 84 -1.47 3.56 11.43
N MET A 85 -2.39 2.60 11.49
CA MET A 85 -3.65 2.75 12.23
C MET A 85 -3.47 2.81 13.76
N ARG A 86 -2.34 2.31 14.27
CA ARG A 86 -1.95 2.41 15.68
C ARG A 86 -1.21 3.72 15.91
N ASP A 87 0.12 3.65 15.91
CA ASP A 87 0.99 4.80 16.08
C ASP A 87 1.29 5.45 14.74
N ALA A 88 1.26 6.78 14.69
CA ALA A 88 1.50 7.52 13.47
C ALA A 88 2.07 8.90 13.72
N LEU A 89 3.00 9.29 12.85
CA LEU A 89 3.40 10.67 12.62
C LEU A 89 2.77 11.15 11.32
N GLU A 90 1.92 12.17 11.40
CA GLU A 90 1.15 12.69 10.29
C GLU A 90 1.62 14.11 9.97
N ILE A 91 1.85 14.40 8.69
CA ILE A 91 2.29 15.72 8.21
C ILE A 91 1.26 16.24 7.22
N TYR A 92 0.79 17.47 7.44
CA TYR A 92 -0.27 18.13 6.67
C TYR A 92 0.20 19.44 6.03
N GLU A 93 -0.26 19.70 4.80
CA GLU A 93 0.00 20.90 4.00
C GLU A 93 -0.88 22.08 4.45
N GLY A 94 -0.65 22.57 5.66
CA GLY A 94 -1.41 23.70 6.21
C GLY A 94 -1.16 23.92 7.69
N ASN A 95 -2.13 24.54 8.38
CA ASN A 95 -1.98 24.92 9.79
C ASN A 95 -2.89 24.13 10.75
N ASN A 96 -3.61 23.12 10.25
CA ASN A 96 -4.57 22.32 11.00
C ASN A 96 -4.70 20.89 10.42
N PRO A 97 -5.28 19.93 11.17
CA PRO A 97 -5.48 18.55 10.71
C PRO A 97 -6.49 18.37 9.56
N GLN A 98 -7.28 19.39 9.22
CA GLN A 98 -8.21 19.35 8.07
C GLN A 98 -7.51 19.76 6.76
N SER A 99 -6.25 20.17 6.82
CA SER A 99 -5.45 20.48 5.64
C SER A 99 -5.10 19.19 4.89
N PRO A 100 -4.76 19.24 3.59
CA PRO A 100 -4.39 18.04 2.84
C PRO A 100 -3.23 17.28 3.50
N VAL A 101 -3.35 15.96 3.62
CA VAL A 101 -2.29 15.12 4.18
C VAL A 101 -1.14 15.01 3.17
N HIS A 102 0.08 15.29 3.61
CA HIS A 102 1.28 15.01 2.83
C HIS A 102 1.72 13.56 3.03
N GLY A 103 1.68 13.08 4.27
CA GLY A 103 2.09 11.71 4.58
C GLY A 103 1.82 11.31 6.02
N ILE A 104 1.65 10.02 6.22
CA ILE A 104 1.41 9.33 7.47
C ILE A 104 2.50 8.27 7.60
N PHE A 105 3.31 8.39 8.64
CA PHE A 105 4.56 7.67 8.78
C PHE A 105 4.58 6.86 10.07
N CYS A 106 5.00 5.60 9.96
CA CYS A 106 5.35 4.73 11.06
C CYS A 106 6.56 3.85 10.68
N GLY A 107 6.93 2.90 11.55
CA GLY A 107 8.06 2.01 11.34
C GLY A 107 9.42 2.68 11.59
N ASN A 108 10.47 1.97 11.19
CA ASN A 108 11.86 2.39 11.32
C ASN A 108 12.52 2.41 9.94
N MET A 109 12.14 3.40 9.14
CA MET A 109 12.65 3.60 7.78
C MET A 109 13.15 5.02 7.60
N THR A 110 14.10 5.17 6.67
CA THR A 110 14.55 6.48 6.22
C THR A 110 13.61 7.00 5.15
N TYR A 111 13.10 8.21 5.34
CA TYR A 111 12.19 8.86 4.40
C TYR A 111 12.86 10.06 3.72
N PRO A 112 12.55 10.33 2.44
CA PRO A 112 12.93 11.59 1.81
C PRO A 112 12.37 12.80 2.56
N ASP A 113 13.06 13.93 2.47
CA ASP A 113 12.58 15.18 3.04
C ASP A 113 11.20 15.57 2.45
N VAL A 114 10.28 15.94 3.33
CA VAL A 114 8.99 16.52 2.94
C VAL A 114 9.17 18.00 2.64
N ILE A 115 8.69 18.47 1.49
CA ILE A 115 8.77 19.89 1.11
C ILE A 115 7.36 20.44 0.90
N THR A 116 6.94 21.41 1.68
CA THR A 116 5.58 21.94 1.59
C THR A 116 5.36 22.77 0.34
N LEU A 117 4.12 22.81 -0.14
CA LEU A 117 3.69 23.72 -1.20
C LEU A 117 3.39 25.12 -0.65
N GLY A 118 2.87 25.18 0.58
CA GLY A 118 2.51 26.39 1.29
C GLY A 118 3.52 26.85 2.34
N ASN A 119 3.16 27.91 3.05
CA ASN A 119 3.93 28.55 4.12
C ASN A 119 3.52 28.10 5.53
N ALA A 120 2.84 26.96 5.65
CA ALA A 120 2.45 26.37 6.92
C ALA A 120 2.58 24.85 6.83
N VAL A 121 2.94 24.22 7.95
CA VAL A 121 2.89 22.77 8.14
C VAL A 121 2.28 22.45 9.48
N HIS A 122 1.42 21.43 9.51
CA HIS A 122 0.84 20.89 10.73
C HIS A 122 1.28 19.45 10.88
N ILE A 123 1.78 19.10 12.06
CA ILE A 123 2.33 17.78 12.37
C ILE A 123 1.55 17.23 13.56
N VAL A 124 1.07 16.00 13.42
CA VAL A 124 0.36 15.28 14.49
C VAL A 124 1.13 14.01 14.80
N PHE A 125 1.37 13.73 16.06
CA PHE A 125 1.87 12.43 16.51
C PHE A 125 0.86 11.81 17.46
N ARG A 126 0.46 10.57 17.15
CA ARG A 126 -0.45 9.77 17.96
C ARG A 126 0.18 8.43 18.31
N SER A 127 -0.13 7.93 19.50
CA SER A 127 0.20 6.57 19.91
C SER A 127 -1.01 5.87 20.53
N ASP A 128 -1.07 4.54 20.42
CA ASP A 128 -2.10 3.72 21.05
C ASP A 128 -1.78 3.41 22.53
N PHE A 129 -2.54 2.49 23.12
CA PHE A 129 -2.47 2.15 24.55
C PHE A 129 -1.29 1.23 24.92
N MET A 130 -0.47 0.78 23.96
CA MET A 130 0.64 -0.15 24.16
C MET A 130 1.84 0.07 23.22
N LEU A 131 2.98 -0.55 23.55
CA LEU A 131 4.14 -0.72 22.64
C LEU A 131 4.82 0.54 22.05
N GLY A 132 5.08 1.57 22.85
CA GLY A 132 5.95 2.67 22.44
C GLY A 132 7.35 2.25 21.94
N LYS A 133 7.89 2.99 20.98
CA LYS A 133 9.22 2.85 20.36
C LYS A 133 10.09 4.08 20.65
N LYS A 134 11.26 4.20 20.01
CA LYS A 134 12.18 5.33 20.24
C LYS A 134 11.57 6.69 19.87
N GLY A 135 10.67 6.73 18.89
CA GLY A 135 9.97 7.92 18.46
C GLY A 135 10.66 8.62 17.28
N PHE A 136 10.65 9.94 17.25
CA PHE A 136 11.11 10.69 16.07
C PHE A 136 11.93 11.93 16.41
N HIS A 137 12.80 12.28 15.46
CA HIS A 137 13.49 13.56 15.39
C HIS A 137 13.32 14.13 13.98
N LEU A 138 12.60 15.24 13.89
CA LEU A 138 12.42 16.01 12.68
C LEU A 138 13.19 17.33 12.74
N GLN A 139 13.68 17.77 11.59
CA GLN A 139 14.25 19.11 11.40
C GLN A 139 13.43 19.89 10.38
N TYR A 140 12.96 21.09 10.75
CA TYR A 140 12.30 21.98 9.81
C TYR A 140 13.23 23.10 9.37
N HIS A 141 13.08 23.52 8.11
CA HIS A 141 13.74 24.69 7.56
C HIS A 141 12.79 25.48 6.65
N ALA A 142 12.54 26.74 6.99
CA ALA A 142 11.73 27.67 6.21
C ALA A 142 12.61 28.51 5.26
N SER A 143 12.24 28.60 3.97
CA SER A 143 12.92 29.52 3.05
C SER A 143 12.05 29.91 1.85
N VAL A 144 12.41 31.01 1.16
CA VAL A 144 11.75 31.51 -0.05
C VAL A 144 12.16 30.80 -1.35
N SER A 145 13.34 30.17 -1.40
CA SER A 145 13.82 29.44 -2.58
C SER A 145 14.17 28.00 -2.23
N GLN A 146 13.15 27.14 -2.22
CA GLN A 146 13.38 25.70 -2.30
C GLN A 146 13.24 25.29 -3.77
N ASN A 147 14.30 25.47 -4.56
CA ASN A 147 14.40 24.70 -5.80
C ASN A 147 14.57 23.25 -5.37
N LEU A 148 13.62 22.39 -5.78
CA LEU A 148 13.64 20.98 -5.42
C LEU A 148 14.93 20.31 -5.91
N CYS A 149 15.32 20.66 -7.14
CA CYS A 149 16.45 20.11 -7.85
C CYS A 149 17.44 21.19 -8.32
N LYS A 150 18.65 20.78 -8.65
CA LYS A 150 19.69 21.69 -9.15
C LYS A 150 19.38 22.16 -10.56
N ILE A 151 20.11 23.16 -11.04
CA ILE A 151 20.02 23.60 -12.44
C ILE A 151 20.43 22.43 -13.35
N GLY A 152 19.59 22.12 -14.35
CA GLY A 152 19.79 20.99 -15.27
C GLY A 152 19.15 19.67 -14.80
N GLU A 153 18.51 19.68 -13.63
CA GLU A 153 17.73 18.55 -13.12
C GLU A 153 16.23 18.87 -13.17
N LYS A 154 15.41 17.82 -13.22
CA LYS A 154 13.95 17.87 -13.08
C LYS A 154 13.52 17.06 -11.86
N ALA A 155 12.35 17.40 -11.34
CA ALA A 155 11.74 16.73 -10.20
C ALA A 155 10.86 15.56 -10.67
N CYS A 156 11.03 14.41 -10.01
CA CYS A 156 10.14 13.25 -10.10
C CYS A 156 8.88 13.46 -9.23
N ARG A 157 7.83 12.62 -9.38
CA ARG A 157 6.64 12.66 -8.52
C ARG A 157 6.97 12.35 -7.06
N ASN A 158 7.90 11.42 -6.81
CA ASN A 158 8.46 11.12 -5.50
C ASN A 158 9.50 12.16 -5.02
N ARG A 159 9.65 13.27 -5.76
CA ARG A 159 10.51 14.42 -5.45
C ARG A 159 12.01 14.15 -5.50
N LYS A 160 12.44 12.97 -5.96
CA LYS A 160 13.84 12.78 -6.39
C LYS A 160 14.12 13.67 -7.59
N CYS A 161 15.41 13.86 -7.85
CA CYS A 161 15.88 14.69 -8.95
C CYS A 161 16.62 13.81 -9.94
N PHE A 162 16.35 14.02 -11.23
CA PHE A 162 17.02 13.34 -12.33
C PHE A 162 17.54 14.38 -13.34
N SER A 163 18.58 14.03 -14.08
CA SER A 163 19.12 14.89 -15.14
C SER A 163 18.13 15.03 -16.28
N THR A 164 18.01 16.20 -16.88
CA THR A 164 17.19 16.36 -18.10
C THR A 164 17.63 15.46 -19.25
N ALA A 165 18.88 14.99 -19.26
CA ALA A 165 19.41 14.06 -20.26
C ALA A 165 18.97 12.60 -20.05
N GLN A 166 18.49 12.26 -18.86
CA GLN A 166 17.98 10.93 -18.47
C GLN A 166 16.49 10.76 -18.80
N ALA A 167 15.81 11.82 -19.24
CA ALA A 167 14.41 11.71 -19.63
C ALA A 167 14.24 10.74 -20.82
N CYS A 168 13.36 9.75 -20.67
CA CYS A 168 13.03 8.77 -21.71
C CYS A 168 14.23 7.95 -22.21
N ASP A 169 15.15 7.58 -21.33
CA ASP A 169 16.32 6.79 -21.68
C ASP A 169 16.13 5.26 -21.49
N GLY A 170 14.98 4.87 -20.94
CA GLY A 170 14.59 3.49 -20.68
C GLY A 170 15.06 2.96 -19.33
N ASN A 171 15.71 3.79 -18.51
CA ASN A 171 16.03 3.50 -17.12
C ASN A 171 15.15 4.35 -16.21
N ASP A 172 14.76 3.76 -15.09
CA ASP A 172 13.94 4.44 -14.09
C ASP A 172 14.85 5.14 -13.07
N ASP A 173 15.37 6.31 -13.43
CA ASP A 173 16.26 7.08 -12.55
C ASP A 173 15.50 7.76 -11.41
N CYS A 174 14.20 7.99 -11.61
CA CYS A 174 13.32 8.44 -10.55
C CYS A 174 12.98 7.33 -9.54
N GLY A 175 13.01 6.06 -9.95
CA GLY A 175 12.48 4.92 -9.18
C GLY A 175 10.95 4.90 -9.06
N ASP A 176 10.24 5.82 -9.73
CA ASP A 176 8.78 5.90 -9.80
C ASP A 176 8.26 6.03 -11.26
N GLY A 177 9.17 5.94 -12.23
CA GLY A 177 8.92 6.06 -13.66
C GLY A 177 8.62 7.47 -14.16
N THR A 178 8.72 8.54 -13.35
CA THR A 178 8.37 9.91 -13.79
C THR A 178 9.18 10.39 -15.00
N ASP A 179 10.44 10.00 -15.06
CA ASP A 179 11.37 10.29 -16.15
C ASP A 179 11.07 9.53 -17.44
N GLU A 180 10.28 8.46 -17.34
CA GLU A 180 9.87 7.57 -18.43
C GLU A 180 8.40 7.78 -18.87
N GLU A 181 7.78 8.88 -18.44
CA GLU A 181 6.41 9.25 -18.85
C GLU A 181 6.38 9.86 -20.25
N ASN A 182 5.33 9.54 -21.02
CA ASN A 182 5.04 10.14 -22.34
C ASN A 182 6.17 10.00 -23.38
N CYS A 183 7.00 8.97 -23.27
CA CYS A 183 8.15 8.74 -24.15
C CYS A 183 7.80 8.10 -25.50
N GLY A 184 6.53 7.72 -25.72
CA GLY A 184 6.12 6.99 -26.93
C GLY A 184 6.79 5.61 -27.05
N LEU A 185 7.32 5.07 -25.95
CA LEU A 185 7.92 3.75 -25.91
C LEU A 185 6.81 2.70 -26.09
N PRO A 186 6.97 1.75 -27.03
CA PRO A 186 5.95 0.76 -27.27
C PRO A 186 5.81 -0.19 -26.08
N LEU A 187 4.58 -0.59 -25.77
CA LEU A 187 4.22 -1.58 -24.74
C LEU A 187 4.68 -2.99 -25.16
N VAL A 188 5.98 -3.24 -25.29
CA VAL A 188 6.45 -4.50 -25.88
C VAL A 188 6.81 -5.51 -24.79
N SER A 189 5.88 -6.43 -24.53
CA SER A 189 6.25 -7.83 -24.34
C SER A 189 5.22 -8.72 -25.03
N THR A 190 5.72 -9.56 -25.92
CA THR A 190 4.95 -10.65 -26.55
C THR A 190 4.91 -11.90 -25.65
N THR A 191 5.48 -11.84 -24.45
CA THR A 191 5.59 -12.96 -23.52
C THR A 191 4.89 -12.65 -22.19
N CYS A 192 3.99 -13.53 -21.79
CA CYS A 192 3.19 -13.44 -20.57
C CYS A 192 3.13 -14.80 -19.88
N GLY A 193 2.74 -14.82 -18.60
CA GLY A 193 2.41 -16.04 -17.87
C GLY A 193 3.61 -16.95 -17.59
N ILE A 194 4.82 -16.40 -17.59
CA ILE A 194 6.06 -17.14 -17.31
C ILE A 194 6.50 -16.83 -15.89
N ARG A 195 6.84 -17.88 -15.13
CA ARG A 195 7.41 -17.77 -13.78
C ARG A 195 8.91 -18.14 -13.82
N PRO A 196 9.83 -17.16 -13.76
CA PRO A 196 11.26 -17.43 -13.75
C PRO A 196 11.70 -18.19 -12.49
N LYS A 197 11.05 -17.90 -11.36
CA LYS A 197 11.27 -18.58 -10.08
C LYS A 197 10.10 -19.50 -9.74
N LYS A 198 10.41 -20.75 -9.41
CA LYS A 198 9.42 -21.75 -8.97
C LYS A 198 8.95 -21.48 -7.54
N SER A 199 7.77 -21.99 -7.23
CA SER A 199 7.12 -21.83 -5.92
C SER A 199 7.41 -23.10 -5.14
N LEU A 200 7.53 -22.96 -3.83
CA LEU A 200 7.70 -24.10 -2.94
C LEU A 200 6.45 -24.98 -2.86
N LEU A 201 5.29 -24.53 -3.35
CA LEU A 201 4.08 -25.36 -3.53
C LEU A 201 4.14 -26.21 -4.80
N ASP A 202 4.99 -25.85 -5.77
CA ASP A 202 5.24 -26.70 -6.95
C ASP A 202 6.05 -27.96 -6.57
N GLU A 203 6.72 -27.94 -5.40
CA GLU A 203 7.63 -29.00 -4.93
C GLU A 203 7.01 -29.93 -3.86
N GLY A 204 5.73 -29.77 -3.53
CA GLY A 204 4.94 -30.79 -2.81
C GLY A 204 5.24 -30.97 -1.31
N ASN A 205 5.80 -29.98 -0.60
CA ASN A 205 6.11 -30.10 0.83
C ASN A 205 5.33 -29.14 1.76
N ASP A 206 4.70 -29.79 2.75
CA ASP A 206 4.16 -29.42 4.07
C ASP A 206 3.04 -28.37 4.26
N ARG A 207 2.13 -28.77 5.16
CA ARG A 207 0.86 -28.16 5.58
C ARG A 207 1.09 -26.98 6.52
N VAL A 208 0.97 -25.76 6.02
CA VAL A 208 1.03 -24.51 6.80
C VAL A 208 -0.35 -23.84 6.80
N VAL A 209 -0.82 -23.37 7.96
CA VAL A 209 -2.14 -22.72 8.13
C VAL A 209 -2.06 -21.25 7.72
N GLY A 210 -3.04 -20.72 6.96
CA GLY A 210 -3.09 -19.30 6.55
C GLY A 210 -2.13 -18.87 5.43
N GLY A 211 -1.95 -19.74 4.42
CA GLY A 211 -1.08 -19.52 3.25
C GLY A 211 0.39 -19.88 3.51
N LYS A 212 1.15 -20.14 2.45
CA LYS A 212 2.62 -20.33 2.50
C LYS A 212 3.30 -19.04 2.06
N GLU A 213 4.42 -18.68 2.67
CA GLU A 213 5.26 -17.61 2.11
C GLU A 213 5.68 -17.98 0.68
N ALA A 214 5.42 -17.07 -0.25
CA ALA A 214 5.82 -17.24 -1.64
C ALA A 214 7.35 -17.14 -1.77
N THR A 215 7.92 -17.75 -2.81
CA THR A 215 9.33 -17.49 -3.10
C THR A 215 9.44 -16.08 -3.71
N PRO A 216 10.35 -15.20 -3.24
CA PRO A 216 10.44 -13.83 -3.77
C PRO A 216 10.57 -13.80 -5.30
N GLY A 217 9.62 -13.15 -5.97
CA GLY A 217 9.52 -13.09 -7.44
C GLY A 217 8.90 -14.33 -8.13
N SER A 218 8.31 -15.27 -7.39
CA SER A 218 7.61 -16.42 -8.00
C SER A 218 6.29 -16.05 -8.66
N TRP A 219 5.68 -14.94 -8.25
CA TRP A 219 4.44 -14.38 -8.81
C TRP A 219 4.70 -13.00 -9.42
N PRO A 220 5.42 -12.91 -10.55
CA PRO A 220 5.98 -11.65 -11.03
C PRO A 220 4.95 -10.64 -11.57
N TRP A 221 3.68 -11.04 -11.67
CA TRP A 221 2.56 -10.18 -12.02
C TRP A 221 1.81 -9.64 -10.82
N GLN A 222 2.12 -10.10 -9.60
CA GLN A 222 1.49 -9.57 -8.40
C GLN A 222 1.79 -8.08 -8.30
N ALA A 223 0.73 -7.29 -8.20
CA ALA A 223 0.82 -5.87 -7.90
C ALA A 223 0.30 -5.61 -6.48
N ASP A 224 0.99 -4.74 -5.77
CA ASP A 224 0.59 -4.20 -4.49
C ASP A 224 0.07 -2.77 -4.70
N LEU A 225 -1.23 -2.57 -4.52
CA LEU A 225 -1.88 -1.28 -4.67
C LEU A 225 -1.88 -0.57 -3.33
N GLN A 226 -1.17 0.56 -3.30
CA GLN A 226 -1.00 1.35 -2.09
C GLN A 226 -1.55 2.76 -2.25
N LEU A 227 -2.12 3.29 -1.16
CA LEU A 227 -2.32 4.72 -1.01
C LEU A 227 -0.98 5.41 -0.74
N PHE A 228 -0.60 6.38 -1.60
CA PHE A 228 0.78 6.89 -1.62
C PHE A 228 1.18 7.64 -0.34
N PHE A 229 0.22 8.19 0.41
CA PHE A 229 0.50 9.00 1.58
C PHE A 229 0.71 8.16 2.85
N TYR A 230 0.51 6.84 2.81
CA TYR A 230 0.86 5.95 3.93
C TYR A 230 2.26 5.36 3.74
N HIS A 231 3.03 5.36 4.83
CA HIS A 231 4.43 4.99 4.84
C HIS A 231 4.81 4.17 6.08
N PRO A 232 5.58 3.08 5.92
CA PRO A 232 6.21 2.66 4.66
C PRO A 232 5.27 1.89 3.75
N ASN A 233 4.16 1.39 4.32
CA ASN A 233 3.20 0.55 3.63
C ASN A 233 1.82 1.22 3.57
N GLY A 234 1.35 1.48 2.35
CA GLY A 234 -0.01 1.95 2.09
C GLY A 234 -0.95 0.90 1.51
N HIS A 235 -0.59 -0.39 1.59
CA HIS A 235 -1.33 -1.50 0.99
C HIS A 235 -2.83 -1.47 1.32
N MET A 236 -3.64 -1.43 0.26
CA MET A 236 -5.10 -1.51 0.33
C MET A 236 -5.63 -2.75 -0.37
N CYS A 237 -5.06 -3.07 -1.53
CA CYS A 237 -5.51 -4.12 -2.42
C CYS A 237 -4.35 -4.77 -3.18
N GLY A 238 -4.62 -5.93 -3.75
CA GLY A 238 -3.80 -6.55 -4.78
C GLY A 238 -4.23 -6.17 -6.20
N GLY A 239 -3.43 -6.60 -7.16
CA GLY A 239 -3.71 -6.48 -8.58
C GLY A 239 -2.86 -7.44 -9.40
N THR A 240 -3.14 -7.49 -10.70
CA THR A 240 -2.40 -8.33 -11.65
C THR A 240 -1.89 -7.52 -12.82
N LEU A 241 -0.58 -7.46 -12.99
CA LEU A 241 0.05 -6.89 -14.18
C LEU A 241 -0.30 -7.74 -15.41
N ILE A 242 -0.92 -7.11 -16.42
CA ILE A 242 -1.37 -7.79 -17.65
C ILE A 242 -0.58 -7.38 -18.90
N ASN A 243 0.10 -6.23 -18.85
CA ASN A 243 1.12 -5.81 -19.81
C ASN A 243 2.09 -4.82 -19.13
N ALA A 244 2.89 -4.06 -19.88
CA ALA A 244 3.89 -3.17 -19.28
C ALA A 244 3.29 -1.96 -18.53
N GLN A 245 2.05 -1.57 -18.78
CA GLN A 245 1.47 -0.32 -18.26
C GLN A 245 0.06 -0.50 -17.70
N TRP A 246 -0.48 -1.72 -17.69
CA TRP A 246 -1.84 -1.99 -17.26
C TRP A 246 -1.91 -3.11 -16.22
N VAL A 247 -2.73 -2.87 -15.21
CA VAL A 247 -3.01 -3.79 -14.11
C VAL A 247 -4.52 -3.99 -14.00
N VAL A 248 -4.95 -5.23 -13.76
CA VAL A 248 -6.33 -5.60 -13.41
C VAL A 248 -6.46 -5.70 -11.91
N SER A 249 -7.55 -5.19 -11.34
CA SER A 249 -7.91 -5.34 -9.92
C SER A 249 -9.44 -5.36 -9.75
N ALA A 250 -9.92 -5.30 -8.51
CA ALA A 250 -11.34 -5.26 -8.17
C ALA A 250 -11.85 -3.81 -8.15
N ALA A 251 -13.11 -3.60 -8.53
CA ALA A 251 -13.73 -2.28 -8.54
C ALA A 251 -13.91 -1.71 -7.13
N HIS A 252 -14.27 -2.56 -6.16
CA HIS A 252 -14.54 -2.12 -4.79
C HIS A 252 -13.32 -1.51 -4.09
N CYS A 253 -12.10 -1.80 -4.56
CA CYS A 253 -10.86 -1.18 -4.07
C CYS A 253 -10.85 0.35 -4.23
N PHE A 254 -11.55 0.89 -5.24
CA PHE A 254 -11.50 2.31 -5.58
C PHE A 254 -12.80 3.06 -5.28
N MET A 255 -13.81 2.41 -4.71
CA MET A 255 -15.09 3.05 -4.40
C MET A 255 -14.96 4.11 -3.29
N GLN A 256 -14.07 3.90 -2.32
CA GLN A 256 -13.80 4.85 -1.24
C GLN A 256 -12.71 5.87 -1.60
N ASN A 257 -11.76 5.47 -2.46
CA ASN A 257 -10.63 6.29 -2.91
C ASN A 257 -10.56 6.28 -4.45
N PRO A 258 -11.45 7.01 -5.16
CA PRO A 258 -11.50 6.98 -6.62
C PRO A 258 -10.40 7.82 -7.29
N THR A 259 -9.70 8.68 -6.53
CA THR A 259 -8.71 9.60 -7.06
C THR A 259 -7.44 8.87 -7.51
N ALA A 260 -7.18 8.76 -8.82
CA ALA A 260 -5.98 8.09 -9.35
C ALA A 260 -4.66 8.58 -8.74
N LEU A 261 -4.53 9.89 -8.49
CA LEU A 261 -3.32 10.48 -7.89
C LEU A 261 -3.06 10.03 -6.44
N GLU A 262 -4.04 9.43 -5.78
CA GLU A 262 -3.87 8.85 -4.44
C GLU A 262 -3.21 7.47 -4.46
N TRP A 263 -3.08 6.85 -5.63
CA TRP A 263 -2.61 5.48 -5.76
C TRP A 263 -1.21 5.38 -6.36
N ARG A 264 -0.41 4.48 -5.79
CA ARG A 264 0.83 3.96 -6.36
C ARG A 264 0.82 2.44 -6.33
N LEU A 265 1.48 1.82 -7.29
CA LEU A 265 1.64 0.38 -7.38
C LEU A 265 3.10 0.02 -7.14
N HIS A 266 3.31 -0.97 -6.29
CA HIS A 266 4.59 -1.62 -6.09
C HIS A 266 4.54 -2.96 -6.82
N LEU A 267 5.55 -3.24 -7.64
CA LEU A 267 5.67 -4.46 -8.44
C LEU A 267 7.02 -5.10 -8.18
N GLY A 268 7.05 -6.42 -8.02
CA GLY A 268 8.28 -7.16 -7.71
C GLY A 268 8.71 -7.10 -6.24
N ASN A 269 7.92 -6.43 -5.38
CA ASN A 269 8.10 -6.48 -3.94
C ASN A 269 7.65 -7.83 -3.35
N HIS A 270 8.25 -8.18 -2.22
CA HIS A 270 7.94 -9.36 -1.41
C HIS A 270 7.54 -8.93 0.00
N HIS A 271 8.19 -7.90 0.56
CA HIS A 271 7.93 -7.35 1.88
C HIS A 271 7.02 -6.11 1.80
N LYS A 272 6.14 -5.92 2.79
CA LYS A 272 5.26 -4.75 2.92
C LYS A 272 5.99 -3.55 3.50
N PHE A 273 6.82 -3.78 4.52
CA PHE A 273 7.42 -2.71 5.33
C PHE A 273 8.92 -2.54 5.07
N ALA A 274 9.43 -3.08 3.97
CA ALA A 274 10.82 -2.95 3.55
C ALA A 274 10.90 -2.80 2.02
N ASN A 275 11.91 -2.07 1.55
CA ASN A 275 12.16 -1.93 0.12
C ASN A 275 12.89 -3.18 -0.41
N ASP A 276 12.35 -3.79 -1.45
CA ASP A 276 12.97 -4.93 -2.12
C ASP A 276 13.84 -4.48 -3.30
N ALA A 277 14.91 -5.21 -3.60
CA ALA A 277 15.87 -4.80 -4.64
C ALA A 277 15.29 -4.84 -6.07
N ASP A 278 14.33 -5.73 -6.32
CA ASP A 278 13.70 -5.92 -7.63
C ASP A 278 12.41 -5.07 -7.80
N GLU A 279 12.10 -4.23 -6.81
CA GLU A 279 10.87 -3.45 -6.72
C GLU A 279 10.84 -2.29 -7.73
N GLN A 280 9.71 -2.14 -8.41
CA GLN A 280 9.41 -0.99 -9.28
C GLN A 280 8.13 -0.32 -8.80
N VAL A 281 8.20 0.99 -8.57
CA VAL A 281 7.05 1.80 -8.17
C VAL A 281 6.50 2.52 -9.40
N ARG A 282 5.17 2.55 -9.56
CA ARG A 282 4.49 3.34 -10.58
C ARG A 282 3.29 4.05 -9.98
N PHE A 283 3.09 5.32 -10.33
CA PHE A 283 1.88 6.04 -9.96
C PHE A 283 0.74 5.67 -10.92
N VAL A 284 -0.50 5.79 -10.45
CA VAL A 284 -1.66 5.58 -11.31
C VAL A 284 -1.96 6.86 -12.10
N GLU A 285 -2.02 6.75 -13.42
CA GLU A 285 -2.47 7.82 -14.32
C GLU A 285 -4.00 7.84 -14.40
N ARG A 286 -4.61 6.65 -14.45
CA ARG A 286 -6.05 6.49 -14.64
C ARG A 286 -6.56 5.23 -13.97
N ILE A 287 -7.74 5.33 -13.36
CA ILE A 287 -8.55 4.20 -12.88
C ILE A 287 -9.77 4.10 -13.80
N VAL A 288 -10.11 2.90 -14.26
CA VAL A 288 -11.31 2.63 -15.07
C VAL A 288 -12.06 1.46 -14.45
N ILE A 289 -13.26 1.73 -13.92
CA ILE A 289 -14.14 0.71 -13.34
C ILE A 289 -15.17 0.26 -14.38
N TYR A 290 -15.48 -1.02 -14.44
CA TYR A 290 -16.52 -1.53 -15.34
C TYR A 290 -17.94 -1.11 -14.89
N PRO A 291 -18.87 -0.73 -15.81
CA PRO A 291 -18.68 -0.45 -17.22
C PRO A 291 -18.37 1.04 -17.48
N ASP A 292 -17.08 1.41 -17.50
CA ASP A 292 -16.55 2.78 -17.69
C ASP A 292 -17.48 3.89 -17.16
N VAL A 293 -17.57 3.95 -15.83
CA VAL A 293 -18.39 4.93 -15.11
C VAL A 293 -17.58 6.20 -14.83
N THR A 294 -18.21 7.36 -14.91
CA THR A 294 -17.55 8.65 -14.60
C THR A 294 -17.30 8.77 -13.10
N ASP A 295 -16.33 9.62 -12.72
CA ASP A 295 -15.99 9.89 -11.32
C ASP A 295 -17.22 10.30 -10.48
N GLU A 296 -18.14 11.07 -11.04
CA GLU A 296 -19.37 11.45 -10.33
C GLU A 296 -20.30 10.26 -10.07
N LYS A 297 -20.37 9.31 -11.01
CA LYS A 297 -21.18 8.09 -10.88
C LYS A 297 -20.53 7.05 -9.97
N LEU A 298 -19.21 7.10 -9.80
CA LEU A 298 -18.49 6.23 -8.87
C LEU A 298 -18.86 6.50 -7.42
N LEU A 299 -19.05 7.78 -7.07
CA LEU A 299 -19.45 8.20 -5.73
C LEU A 299 -20.88 7.76 -5.37
N GLU A 300 -21.70 7.40 -6.36
CA GLU A 300 -23.08 6.92 -6.20
C GLU A 300 -23.18 5.39 -6.16
N PHE A 301 -22.08 4.67 -6.39
CA PHE A 301 -22.12 3.21 -6.49
C PHE A 301 -22.25 2.59 -5.09
N GLU A 302 -23.36 1.87 -4.84
CA GLU A 302 -23.55 1.15 -3.59
C GLU A 302 -22.80 -0.21 -3.64
N LEU A 303 -22.12 -0.57 -2.55
CA LEU A 303 -21.36 -1.82 -2.35
C LEU A 303 -22.19 -3.12 -2.48
N GLN A 304 -23.48 -3.04 -2.85
CA GLN A 304 -24.40 -4.17 -2.84
C GLN A 304 -24.34 -5.02 -4.12
N ASP A 305 -23.81 -4.51 -5.23
CA ASP A 305 -23.68 -5.27 -6.47
C ASP A 305 -22.21 -5.54 -6.85
N LEU A 306 -21.65 -6.63 -6.31
CA LEU A 306 -20.31 -7.14 -6.67
C LEU A 306 -20.32 -8.04 -7.91
N THR A 307 -21.41 -8.08 -8.70
CA THR A 307 -21.48 -8.91 -9.91
C THR A 307 -20.47 -8.51 -10.98
N HIS A 308 -20.02 -7.26 -10.99
CA HIS A 308 -19.08 -6.72 -11.97
C HIS A 308 -17.87 -6.06 -11.32
N ASP A 309 -17.28 -6.73 -10.34
CA ASP A 309 -16.19 -6.20 -9.51
C ASP A 309 -14.82 -6.24 -10.21
N ILE A 310 -14.68 -5.53 -11.34
CA ILE A 310 -13.43 -5.43 -12.13
C ILE A 310 -13.09 -3.96 -12.41
N ALA A 311 -11.81 -3.64 -12.24
CA ALA A 311 -11.21 -2.36 -12.57
C ALA A 311 -9.86 -2.53 -13.29
N LEU A 312 -9.47 -1.48 -14.02
CA LEU A 312 -8.19 -1.35 -14.69
C LEU A 312 -7.46 -0.10 -14.19
N MET A 313 -6.15 -0.22 -14.05
CA MET A 313 -5.27 0.90 -13.72
C MET A 313 -4.24 1.07 -14.81
N LYS A 314 -4.16 2.27 -15.37
CA LYS A 314 -3.08 2.68 -16.26
C LYS A 314 -1.95 3.29 -15.41
N LEU A 315 -0.76 2.75 -15.56
CA LEU A 315 0.46 3.26 -14.90
C LEU A 315 0.97 4.51 -15.62
N ASN A 316 1.60 5.44 -14.88
CA ASN A 316 2.19 6.66 -15.44
C ASN A 316 3.26 6.41 -16.51
N ALA A 317 4.01 5.32 -16.34
CA ALA A 317 5.05 4.87 -17.27
C ALA A 317 5.08 3.34 -17.33
N PRO A 318 5.54 2.73 -18.44
CA PRO A 318 5.71 1.29 -18.52
C PRO A 318 6.72 0.78 -17.47
N VAL A 319 6.48 -0.42 -16.96
CA VAL A 319 7.44 -1.16 -16.13
C VAL A 319 8.47 -1.85 -17.01
N LYS A 320 9.68 -2.02 -16.48
CA LYS A 320 10.72 -2.84 -17.09
C LYS A 320 10.51 -4.29 -16.69
N PHE A 321 10.41 -5.19 -17.66
CA PHE A 321 10.29 -6.60 -17.33
C PHE A 321 11.61 -7.17 -16.80
N THR A 322 11.52 -7.83 -15.65
CA THR A 322 12.64 -8.49 -14.95
C THR A 322 12.25 -9.92 -14.61
N ASP A 323 13.02 -10.62 -13.77
CA ASP A 323 12.60 -11.93 -13.27
C ASP A 323 11.53 -11.84 -12.17
N ALA A 324 11.38 -10.68 -11.52
CA ALA A 324 10.38 -10.41 -10.49
C ALA A 324 9.18 -9.57 -10.99
N VAL A 325 9.27 -8.96 -12.18
CA VAL A 325 8.19 -8.13 -12.76
C VAL A 325 7.90 -8.61 -14.19
N ARG A 326 6.77 -9.29 -14.40
CA ARG A 326 6.31 -9.84 -15.69
C ARG A 326 4.79 -9.96 -15.71
N PRO A 327 4.14 -9.83 -16.87
CA PRO A 327 2.68 -9.87 -16.93
C PRO A 327 2.15 -11.31 -16.89
N ALA A 328 0.97 -11.49 -16.29
CA ALA A 328 0.16 -12.69 -16.48
C ALA A 328 -0.47 -12.67 -17.88
N CYS A 329 -0.79 -13.83 -18.43
CA CYS A 329 -1.55 -13.88 -19.68
C CYS A 329 -3.03 -13.56 -19.43
N LEU A 330 -3.64 -12.79 -20.33
CA LEU A 330 -5.10 -12.68 -20.38
C LEU A 330 -5.69 -13.95 -21.01
N PRO A 331 -6.83 -14.47 -20.51
CA PRO A 331 -7.56 -15.55 -21.15
C PRO A 331 -8.27 -15.05 -22.42
N LYS A 332 -8.83 -15.98 -23.18
CA LYS A 332 -9.73 -15.65 -24.29
C LYS A 332 -11.08 -15.18 -23.75
N GLN A 333 -11.75 -14.28 -24.48
CA GLN A 333 -13.12 -13.85 -24.16
C GLN A 333 -14.04 -15.06 -23.94
N GLY A 334 -14.75 -15.06 -22.81
CA GLY A 334 -15.71 -16.09 -22.43
C GLY A 334 -15.09 -17.46 -22.12
N PHE A 335 -13.78 -17.56 -21.88
CA PHE A 335 -13.13 -18.81 -21.50
C PHE A 335 -13.86 -19.49 -20.33
N GLN A 336 -14.27 -20.73 -20.54
CA GLN A 336 -15.06 -21.49 -19.58
C GLN A 336 -14.14 -22.32 -18.68
N LEU A 337 -14.05 -21.90 -17.42
CA LEU A 337 -13.26 -22.59 -16.41
C LEU A 337 -14.02 -23.80 -15.87
N LYS A 338 -13.38 -24.97 -15.85
CA LYS A 338 -14.03 -26.22 -15.42
C LYS A 338 -13.91 -26.38 -13.90
N PRO A 339 -14.99 -26.76 -13.19
CA PRO A 339 -14.88 -27.20 -11.80
C PRO A 339 -13.82 -28.31 -11.63
N GLY A 340 -13.10 -28.26 -10.52
CA GLY A 340 -11.95 -29.13 -10.24
C GLY A 340 -10.64 -28.68 -10.91
N THR A 341 -10.61 -27.53 -11.60
CA THR A 341 -9.34 -26.95 -12.06
C THR A 341 -8.56 -26.43 -10.86
N ARG A 342 -7.25 -26.70 -10.83
CA ARG A 342 -6.31 -26.18 -9.83
C ARG A 342 -5.82 -24.80 -10.24
N CYS A 343 -5.88 -23.85 -9.33
CA CYS A 343 -5.44 -22.47 -9.51
C CYS A 343 -4.68 -21.99 -8.27
N MET A 344 -4.00 -20.87 -8.39
CA MET A 344 -3.20 -20.26 -7.34
C MET A 344 -3.69 -18.83 -7.12
N ALA A 345 -3.70 -18.41 -5.87
CA ALA A 345 -3.83 -17.00 -5.51
C ALA A 345 -2.61 -16.56 -4.70
N SER A 346 -2.30 -15.28 -4.79
CA SER A 346 -1.21 -14.66 -4.04
C SER A 346 -1.64 -13.30 -3.50
N GLY A 347 -1.05 -12.90 -2.38
CA GLY A 347 -1.35 -11.63 -1.74
C GLY A 347 -0.76 -11.49 -0.35
N TRP A 348 -1.05 -10.34 0.25
CA TRP A 348 -0.48 -9.84 1.49
C TRP A 348 -1.54 -9.61 2.57
N GLY A 349 -2.76 -10.10 2.33
CA GLY A 349 -3.89 -9.88 3.21
C GLY A 349 -3.67 -10.41 4.61
N MET A 350 -4.55 -9.99 5.53
CA MET A 350 -4.43 -10.29 6.95
C MET A 350 -4.33 -11.80 7.21
N THR A 351 -3.45 -12.16 8.13
CA THR A 351 -3.21 -13.56 8.49
C THR A 351 -3.73 -13.82 9.90
N ARG A 352 -4.33 -14.98 10.14
CA ARG A 352 -4.84 -15.37 11.47
C ARG A 352 -3.70 -15.73 12.43
N GLY A 353 -2.76 -14.81 12.66
CA GLY A 353 -1.61 -15.02 13.54
C GLY A 353 -0.67 -16.15 13.10
N SER A 354 -0.71 -16.52 11.82
CA SER A 354 -0.07 -17.74 11.30
C SER A 354 1.32 -17.52 10.67
N GLY A 355 1.88 -16.32 10.78
CA GLY A 355 3.22 -15.99 10.31
C GLY A 355 3.46 -14.49 10.23
N SER A 356 4.60 -14.08 9.67
CA SER A 356 4.85 -12.66 9.36
C SER A 356 3.75 -12.17 8.40
N PHE A 357 3.14 -11.03 8.72
CA PHE A 357 2.18 -10.32 7.87
C PHE A 357 2.89 -9.44 6.83
N ASP A 358 4.23 -9.42 6.87
CA ASP A 358 5.08 -8.60 6.01
C ASP A 358 5.30 -9.21 4.62
N VAL A 359 5.31 -10.53 4.51
CA VAL A 359 5.75 -11.22 3.27
C VAL A 359 4.59 -11.65 2.38
N LEU A 360 4.83 -11.69 1.06
CA LEU A 360 3.89 -12.20 0.07
C LEU A 360 3.59 -13.68 0.34
N LYS A 361 2.31 -14.02 0.30
CA LYS A 361 1.84 -15.40 0.47
C LYS A 361 1.18 -15.94 -0.78
N GLU A 362 1.12 -17.26 -0.84
CA GLU A 362 0.46 -18.01 -1.88
C GLU A 362 -0.43 -19.11 -1.28
N VAL A 363 -1.52 -19.39 -1.99
CA VAL A 363 -2.50 -20.42 -1.63
C VAL A 363 -2.99 -21.14 -2.87
N GLU A 364 -3.19 -22.45 -2.73
CA GLU A 364 -3.82 -23.28 -3.74
C GLU A 364 -5.34 -23.24 -3.60
N PHE A 365 -6.03 -23.09 -4.73
CA PHE A 365 -7.47 -23.13 -4.83
C PHE A 365 -7.94 -24.11 -5.90
N TRP A 366 -9.15 -24.63 -5.68
CA TRP A 366 -9.87 -25.48 -6.62
C TRP A 366 -11.14 -24.76 -7.04
N ILE A 367 -11.40 -24.76 -8.35
CA ILE A 367 -12.63 -24.18 -8.90
C ILE A 367 -13.81 -25.07 -8.49
N GLU A 368 -14.84 -24.48 -7.91
CA GLU A 368 -16.05 -25.20 -7.51
C GLU A 368 -17.26 -24.75 -8.35
N THR A 369 -18.40 -25.39 -8.14
CA THR A 369 -19.63 -25.02 -8.86
C THR A 369 -20.29 -23.79 -8.20
N PRO A 370 -21.05 -22.98 -8.96
CA PRO A 370 -21.72 -21.80 -8.40
C PRO A 370 -22.61 -22.10 -7.19
N GLU A 371 -23.31 -23.23 -7.22
CA GLU A 371 -24.22 -23.68 -6.15
C GLU A 371 -23.46 -23.98 -4.84
N THR A 372 -22.16 -24.26 -4.94
CA THR A 372 -21.31 -24.56 -3.79
C THR A 372 -20.98 -23.30 -2.98
N CYS A 373 -20.94 -22.14 -3.63
CA CYS A 373 -20.54 -20.87 -3.04
C CYS A 373 -21.73 -19.93 -2.71
N GLU A 374 -22.97 -20.40 -2.78
CA GLU A 374 -24.13 -19.57 -2.38
C GLU A 374 -23.97 -19.08 -0.93
N GLY A 375 -23.98 -17.76 -0.73
CA GLY A 375 -23.62 -17.12 0.54
C GLY A 375 -24.36 -15.81 0.79
N GLU A 376 -23.79 -14.98 1.67
CA GLU A 376 -24.41 -13.74 2.18
C GLU A 376 -24.72 -12.69 1.08
N TYR A 377 -23.93 -12.67 0.00
CA TYR A 377 -24.09 -11.75 -1.14
C TYR A 377 -25.05 -12.26 -2.23
N GLY A 378 -25.78 -13.35 -1.96
CA GLY A 378 -26.77 -13.91 -2.88
C GLY A 378 -26.21 -14.96 -3.84
N PRO A 379 -26.99 -15.35 -4.87
CA PRO A 379 -26.58 -16.38 -5.82
C PRO A 379 -25.43 -15.88 -6.70
N ILE A 380 -24.45 -16.76 -6.92
CA ILE A 380 -23.27 -16.45 -7.75
C ILE A 380 -23.62 -16.59 -9.22
N ASN A 381 -23.31 -15.55 -9.98
CA ASN A 381 -23.43 -15.57 -11.42
C ASN A 381 -22.19 -16.20 -12.06
N ASN A 382 -22.33 -17.43 -12.56
CA ASN A 382 -21.24 -18.20 -13.17
C ASN A 382 -20.58 -17.56 -14.40
N LYS A 383 -21.23 -16.55 -15.00
CA LYS A 383 -20.66 -15.77 -16.09
C LYS A 383 -19.70 -14.72 -15.55
N THR A 384 -20.06 -14.03 -14.49
CA THR A 384 -19.34 -12.84 -14.02
C THR A 384 -18.49 -13.09 -12.78
N MET A 385 -18.65 -14.25 -12.14
CA MET A 385 -17.98 -14.63 -10.90
C MET A 385 -17.42 -16.05 -10.98
N ILE A 386 -16.34 -16.30 -10.24
CA ILE A 386 -15.69 -17.61 -10.09
C ILE A 386 -15.69 -18.00 -8.61
N CYS A 387 -16.18 -19.19 -8.34
CA CYS A 387 -16.26 -19.80 -7.02
C CYS A 387 -15.06 -20.72 -6.79
N VAL A 388 -14.35 -20.55 -5.67
CA VAL A 388 -13.19 -21.40 -5.34
C VAL A 388 -13.20 -21.86 -3.88
N SER A 389 -12.53 -22.98 -3.62
CA SER A 389 -12.30 -23.51 -2.28
C SER A 389 -10.88 -24.01 -2.09
N ASN A 390 -10.36 -23.92 -0.86
CA ASN A 390 -9.17 -24.65 -0.46
C ASN A 390 -9.58 -26.00 0.17
N ARG A 391 -9.37 -27.09 -0.56
CA ARG A 391 -9.80 -28.43 -0.15
C ARG A 391 -9.04 -29.01 1.05
N ASN A 392 -7.88 -28.45 1.39
CA ASN A 392 -7.08 -28.86 2.55
C ASN A 392 -7.53 -28.17 3.85
N GLY A 393 -8.32 -27.11 3.75
CA GLY A 393 -8.89 -26.34 4.85
C GLY A 393 -7.87 -25.41 5.54
N TYR A 394 -8.38 -24.31 6.09
CA TYR A 394 -7.66 -23.30 6.89
C TYR A 394 -6.75 -22.32 6.12
N GLN A 395 -6.79 -22.31 4.79
CA GLN A 395 -6.15 -21.29 3.96
C GLN A 395 -7.20 -20.64 3.08
N ASP A 396 -7.23 -19.32 3.05
CA ASP A 396 -8.13 -18.54 2.21
C ASP A 396 -7.52 -17.14 2.04
N VAL A 397 -8.09 -16.36 1.13
CA VAL A 397 -7.78 -14.92 1.03
C VAL A 397 -8.44 -14.15 2.17
N CYS A 398 -7.93 -12.96 2.45
CA CYS A 398 -8.44 -12.08 3.50
C CYS A 398 -8.38 -10.60 3.10
N HIS A 399 -8.77 -9.72 4.03
CA HIS A 399 -8.64 -8.27 3.87
C HIS A 399 -7.24 -7.87 3.41
N GLY A 400 -7.15 -7.12 2.32
CA GLY A 400 -5.89 -6.75 1.63
C GLY A 400 -5.64 -7.56 0.36
N ASP A 401 -6.18 -8.78 0.23
CA ASP A 401 -6.02 -9.60 -0.98
C ASP A 401 -7.00 -9.21 -2.11
N SER A 402 -7.97 -8.34 -1.82
CA SER A 402 -8.95 -7.80 -2.78
C SER A 402 -8.27 -7.31 -4.05
N GLY A 403 -8.81 -7.66 -5.21
CA GLY A 403 -8.22 -7.38 -6.51
C GLY A 403 -7.00 -8.22 -6.90
N GLY A 404 -6.45 -9.01 -5.97
CA GLY A 404 -5.34 -9.93 -6.21
C GLY A 404 -5.67 -11.03 -7.24
N PRO A 405 -4.64 -11.66 -7.81
CA PRO A 405 -4.80 -12.64 -8.89
C PRO A 405 -5.39 -13.97 -8.41
N LEU A 406 -6.35 -14.51 -9.18
CA LEU A 406 -6.55 -15.96 -9.34
C LEU A 406 -5.95 -16.38 -10.68
N VAL A 407 -4.83 -17.10 -10.64
CA VAL A 407 -4.12 -17.56 -11.83
C VAL A 407 -4.15 -19.07 -11.95
N CYS A 408 -4.34 -19.55 -13.18
CA CYS A 408 -4.34 -20.98 -13.47
C CYS A 408 -3.39 -21.25 -14.63
N GLU A 409 -2.73 -22.41 -14.60
CA GLU A 409 -1.76 -22.79 -15.62
C GLU A 409 -2.41 -23.62 -16.73
N PHE A 410 -2.23 -23.19 -17.97
CA PHE A 410 -2.64 -23.94 -19.17
C PHE A 410 -1.49 -23.92 -20.18
N ASP A 411 -1.11 -25.09 -20.69
CA ASP A 411 -0.05 -25.24 -21.70
C ASP A 411 1.29 -24.56 -21.30
N GLY A 412 1.63 -24.62 -20.00
CA GLY A 412 2.85 -24.02 -19.45
C GLY A 412 2.82 -22.49 -19.33
N LYS A 413 1.65 -21.86 -19.46
CA LYS A 413 1.44 -20.42 -19.24
C LYS A 413 0.39 -20.17 -18.17
N TRP A 414 0.70 -19.23 -17.28
CA TRP A 414 -0.20 -18.77 -16.24
C TRP A 414 -1.10 -17.66 -16.77
N GLN A 415 -2.41 -17.88 -16.67
CA GLN A 415 -3.44 -16.94 -17.10
C GLN A 415 -4.18 -16.39 -15.88
N VAL A 416 -4.46 -15.09 -15.87
CA VAL A 416 -5.29 -14.47 -14.82
C VAL A 416 -6.76 -14.65 -15.18
N LEU A 417 -7.46 -15.47 -14.39
CA LEU A 417 -8.87 -15.77 -14.61
C LEU A 417 -9.79 -14.99 -13.68
N GLY A 418 -9.29 -14.59 -12.51
CA GLY A 418 -10.08 -13.89 -11.51
C GLY A 418 -9.32 -12.76 -10.83
N ALA A 419 -10.08 -11.76 -10.37
CA ALA A 419 -9.64 -10.75 -9.40
C ALA A 419 -10.38 -11.00 -8.07
N THR A 420 -9.66 -11.08 -6.94
CA THR A 420 -10.26 -11.38 -5.63
C THR A 420 -11.38 -10.39 -5.31
N SER A 421 -12.58 -10.87 -4.99
CA SER A 421 -13.73 -10.00 -4.70
C SER A 421 -14.14 -10.11 -3.23
N HIS A 422 -14.74 -11.23 -2.82
CA HIS A 422 -15.30 -11.38 -1.47
C HIS A 422 -15.35 -12.85 -1.04
N GLY A 423 -15.49 -13.09 0.27
CA GLY A 423 -15.74 -14.41 0.84
C GLY A 423 -17.24 -14.69 1.01
N THR A 424 -17.64 -15.97 1.02
CA THR A 424 -19.05 -16.39 1.12
C THR A 424 -19.53 -16.59 2.55
N ALA A 425 -18.61 -16.77 3.50
CA ALA A 425 -18.91 -17.03 4.91
C ALA A 425 -17.86 -16.41 5.84
N GLY A 426 -18.27 -15.40 6.61
CA GLY A 426 -17.49 -14.79 7.68
C GLY A 426 -18.11 -13.46 8.11
N ASN A 427 -18.38 -13.31 9.41
CA ASN A 427 -18.95 -12.07 9.93
C ASN A 427 -18.04 -10.88 9.56
N PHE A 428 -18.56 -9.96 8.74
CA PHE A 428 -17.95 -8.66 8.44
C PHE A 428 -17.62 -7.89 9.74
N GLU A 429 -18.31 -8.19 10.84
CA GLU A 429 -18.09 -7.60 12.17
C GLU A 429 -16.95 -8.21 13.01
N GLY A 430 -16.22 -9.23 12.52
CA GLY A 430 -15.25 -9.98 13.34
C GLY A 430 -13.82 -10.08 12.83
N GLY A 431 -13.49 -9.63 11.62
CA GLY A 431 -12.14 -9.75 11.04
C GLY A 431 -11.66 -11.20 10.83
N LEU A 432 -12.60 -12.16 10.68
CA LEU A 432 -12.30 -13.59 10.63
C LEU A 432 -12.38 -14.12 9.19
N CYS A 433 -11.25 -14.12 8.47
CA CYS A 433 -11.10 -14.81 7.17
C CYS A 433 -10.67 -16.28 7.34
N ALA A 434 -10.68 -17.06 6.24
CA ALA A 434 -10.19 -18.45 6.22
C ALA A 434 -10.84 -19.36 7.26
N LEU A 435 -12.17 -19.32 7.36
CA LEU A 435 -12.93 -20.28 8.16
C LEU A 435 -12.93 -21.65 7.47
N LYS A 436 -12.98 -22.72 8.26
CA LYS A 436 -13.05 -24.07 7.66
C LYS A 436 -14.36 -24.20 6.88
N GLY A 437 -14.27 -24.48 5.58
CA GLY A 437 -15.42 -24.55 4.69
C GLY A 437 -15.89 -23.19 4.17
N SER A 438 -15.10 -22.12 4.33
CA SER A 438 -15.33 -20.89 3.57
C SER A 438 -15.01 -21.11 2.10
N TYR A 439 -15.74 -20.38 1.27
CA TYR A 439 -15.44 -20.25 -0.14
C TYR A 439 -15.15 -18.80 -0.47
N THR A 440 -14.43 -18.60 -1.57
CA THR A 440 -14.06 -17.28 -2.06
C THR A 440 -14.59 -17.08 -3.46
N VAL A 441 -15.08 -15.87 -3.70
CA VAL A 441 -15.60 -15.41 -4.98
C VAL A 441 -14.60 -14.44 -5.60
N TYR A 442 -14.26 -14.70 -6.85
CA TYR A 442 -13.45 -13.83 -7.69
C TYR A 442 -14.32 -13.25 -8.80
N ALA A 443 -14.05 -12.01 -9.22
CA ALA A 443 -14.65 -11.47 -10.42
C ALA A 443 -14.03 -12.12 -11.67
N ASN A 444 -14.84 -12.57 -12.62
CA ASN A 444 -14.39 -13.33 -13.77
C ASN A 444 -13.76 -12.43 -14.85
N VAL A 445 -12.44 -12.45 -14.95
CA VAL A 445 -11.68 -11.67 -15.94
C VAL A 445 -12.01 -12.10 -17.37
N ALA A 446 -12.27 -13.39 -17.59
CA ALA A 446 -12.58 -13.92 -18.92
C ALA A 446 -13.89 -13.36 -19.50
N ASP A 447 -14.83 -12.90 -18.66
CA ASP A 447 -16.07 -12.25 -19.11
C ASP A 447 -15.81 -10.84 -19.67
N LYS A 448 -14.71 -10.19 -19.26
CA LYS A 448 -14.45 -8.78 -19.54
C LYS A 448 -13.31 -8.53 -20.53
N ILE A 449 -12.77 -9.54 -21.20
CA ILE A 449 -11.61 -9.39 -22.10
C ILE A 449 -11.86 -8.35 -23.21
N GLU A 450 -12.99 -8.41 -23.91
CA GLU A 450 -13.32 -7.42 -24.94
C GLU A 450 -13.38 -5.99 -24.39
N TRP A 451 -13.87 -5.82 -23.16
CA TRP A 451 -13.87 -4.51 -22.49
C TRP A 451 -12.45 -4.10 -22.11
N ILE A 452 -11.64 -5.01 -21.55
CA ILE A 452 -10.25 -4.75 -21.18
C ILE A 452 -9.45 -4.28 -22.40
N GLU A 453 -9.52 -5.04 -23.50
CA GLU A 453 -8.85 -4.70 -24.76
C GLU A 453 -9.29 -3.34 -25.30
N LYS A 454 -10.61 -3.07 -25.30
CA LYS A 454 -11.14 -1.77 -25.73
C LYS A 454 -10.61 -0.61 -24.87
N ILE A 455 -10.55 -0.76 -23.55
CA ILE A 455 -10.06 0.29 -22.65
C ILE A 455 -8.56 0.51 -22.86
N ILE A 456 -7.78 -0.57 -23.01
CA ILE A 456 -6.35 -0.47 -23.33
C ILE A 456 -6.16 0.28 -24.66
N ASP A 457 -6.87 -0.10 -25.72
CA ASP A 457 -6.77 0.55 -27.03
C ASP A 457 -7.20 2.02 -27.00
N GLN A 458 -8.22 2.36 -26.19
CA GLN A 458 -8.73 3.73 -26.08
C GLN A 458 -7.76 4.68 -25.36
N TYR A 459 -6.96 4.17 -24.42
CA TYR A 459 -6.15 4.99 -23.52
C TYR A 459 -4.64 4.75 -23.59
N SER A 460 -4.15 3.90 -24.48
CA SER A 460 -2.71 3.64 -24.70
C SER A 460 -2.09 4.52 -25.78
#